data_AF-A0A932GWQ8-F1
#
_entry.id   AF-A0A932GWQ8-F1
#
_cell.length_a   1.000
_cell.length_b   1.000
_cell.length_c   1.000
_cell.angle_alpha   90.00
_cell.angle_beta   90.00
_cell.angle_gamma   90.00
#
_symmetry.space_group_name_H-M   'P 1'
#
loop_
_entity.id
_entity.type
_entity.pdbx_description
1 polymer ?
#
loop_
_entity_poly.entity_id
_entity_poly.type
_entity_poly.pdbx_seq_one_letter_code
_entity_poly.pdbx_strand_id
1 'polypeptide(L)'
;MQMQEGMKMDTGTEGVFEGQGKVVALVPAKNQVVLQHGEIKGFMGPMTMGYDLASKSLAKSLKPGDSVKFKIDGAKKKIVAISRIAPSK
;
A
#
# COMPACT_ATOMS: atom_id res chain seq x y z
N MET A 1 -13.37 40.88 0.57
CA MET A 1 -13.38 39.42 0.39
C MET A 1 -11.94 38.92 0.44
N GLN A 2 -11.54 38.23 1.52
CA GLN A 2 -10.27 37.51 1.56
C GLN A 2 -10.49 36.15 0.91
N MET A 3 -9.73 35.89 -0.14
CA MET A 3 -9.84 34.67 -0.92
C MET A 3 -9.31 33.51 -0.09
N GLN A 4 -10.15 32.47 0.01
CA GLN A 4 -9.90 31.23 0.70
C GLN A 4 -8.59 30.62 0.19
N GLU A 5 -7.55 30.67 1.01
CA GLU A 5 -6.30 29.96 0.77
C GLU A 5 -6.63 28.49 0.51
N GLY A 6 -6.30 28.06 -0.70
CA GLY A 6 -6.74 26.80 -1.26
C GLY A 6 -6.49 25.64 -0.33
N MET A 7 -7.47 24.74 -0.28
CA MET A 7 -7.29 23.33 0.05
C MET A 7 -5.85 22.93 -0.25
N LYS A 8 -5.05 22.67 0.79
CA LYS A 8 -3.87 21.83 0.66
C LYS A 8 -4.41 20.52 0.12
N MET A 9 -4.40 20.40 -1.20
CA MET A 9 -4.47 19.11 -1.86
C MET A 9 -3.41 18.29 -1.14
N ASP A 10 -3.84 17.19 -0.54
CA ASP A 10 -3.02 16.18 0.08
C ASP A 10 -2.04 15.70 -1.00
N THR A 11 -0.97 16.48 -1.21
CA THR A 11 0.08 16.23 -2.18
C THR A 11 0.71 14.98 -1.66
N GLY A 12 0.40 13.87 -2.35
CA GLY A 12 0.72 12.52 -1.93
C GLY A 12 2.11 12.51 -1.32
N THR A 13 2.16 12.21 -0.02
CA THR A 13 3.37 12.40 0.78
C THR A 13 4.56 11.79 0.04
N GLU A 14 5.52 12.64 -0.33
CA GLU A 14 6.63 12.25 -1.19
C GLU A 14 7.58 11.38 -0.36
N GLY A 15 7.73 10.12 -0.76
CA GLY A 15 8.56 9.17 -0.04
C GLY A 15 8.12 7.72 -0.20
N VAL A 16 8.96 6.82 0.29
CA VAL A 16 8.65 5.39 0.38
C VAL A 16 8.35 5.06 1.84
N PHE A 17 7.13 4.58 2.09
CA PHE A 17 6.65 4.23 3.41
C PHE A 17 6.62 2.72 3.57
N GLU A 18 6.88 2.24 4.79
CA GLU A 18 6.83 0.83 5.13
C GLU A 18 5.53 0.50 5.85
N GLY A 19 4.82 -0.50 5.33
CA GLY A 19 3.59 -1.02 5.91
C GLY A 19 3.68 -2.53 6.13
N GLN A 20 2.87 -3.01 7.06
CA GLN A 20 2.63 -4.43 7.26
C GLN A 20 1.14 -4.69 7.14
N GLY A 21 0.78 -5.85 6.61
CA GLY A 21 -0.61 -6.20 6.42
C GLY A 21 -0.81 -7.64 6.03
N LYS A 22 -2.05 -7.96 5.71
CA LYS A 22 -2.49 -9.25 5.22
C LYS A 22 -3.07 -9.10 3.82
N VAL A 23 -2.69 -10.00 2.92
CA VAL A 23 -3.27 -10.06 1.58
C VAL A 23 -4.71 -10.52 1.71
N VAL A 24 -5.64 -9.69 1.25
CA VAL A 24 -7.08 -10.01 1.22
C VAL A 24 -7.43 -10.59 -0.15
N ALA A 25 -6.96 -9.96 -1.22
CA ALA A 25 -7.20 -10.42 -2.58
C ALA A 25 -6.08 -9.96 -3.52
N LEU A 26 -5.93 -10.67 -4.64
CA LEU A 26 -5.07 -10.26 -5.75
C LEU A 26 -5.97 -9.98 -6.95
N VAL A 27 -5.68 -8.91 -7.68
CA VAL A 27 -6.41 -8.51 -8.89
C VAL A 27 -5.42 -8.47 -10.07
N PRO A 28 -5.03 -9.63 -10.64
CA PRO A 28 -4.00 -9.71 -11.68
C PRO A 28 -4.36 -8.91 -12.94
N ALA A 29 -5.65 -8.84 -13.27
CA ALA A 29 -6.17 -8.07 -14.40
C ALA A 29 -5.80 -6.57 -14.31
N LYS A 30 -5.71 -6.03 -13.10
CA LYS A 30 -5.35 -4.63 -12.84
C LYS A 30 -3.93 -4.46 -12.31
N ASN A 31 -3.17 -5.55 -12.14
CA ASN A 31 -1.88 -5.54 -11.46
C ASN A 31 -1.96 -4.89 -10.06
N GLN A 32 -3.04 -5.19 -9.33
CA GLN A 32 -3.35 -4.66 -8.02
C GLN A 32 -3.39 -5.76 -6.96
N VAL A 33 -3.10 -5.38 -5.72
CA VAL A 33 -3.27 -6.22 -4.53
C VAL A 33 -4.16 -5.50 -3.53
N VAL A 34 -5.15 -6.21 -2.98
CA VAL A 34 -5.97 -5.72 -1.87
C VAL A 34 -5.31 -6.19 -0.59
N LEU A 35 -4.86 -5.24 0.22
CA LEU A 35 -4.21 -5.48 1.50
C LEU A 35 -5.08 -4.90 2.61
N GLN A 36 -5.27 -5.68 3.66
CA GLN A 36 -5.64 -5.16 4.97
C GLN A 36 -4.34 -4.81 5.69
N HIS A 37 -3.99 -3.53 5.76
CA HIS A 37 -2.77 -3.08 6.40
C HIS A 37 -3.05 -2.49 7.78
N GLY A 38 -2.03 -2.59 8.65
CA GLY A 38 -1.98 -1.86 9.90
C GLY A 38 -1.66 -0.38 9.67
N GLU A 39 -1.27 0.32 10.72
CA GLU A 39 -0.75 1.68 10.60
C GLU A 39 0.50 1.72 9.71
N ILE A 40 0.49 2.61 8.72
CA ILE A 40 1.64 2.98 7.90
C ILE A 40 2.10 4.35 8.41
N LYS A 41 3.14 4.35 9.24
CA LYS A 41 3.65 5.57 9.89
C LYS A 41 3.95 6.67 8.88
N GLY A 42 3.38 7.85 9.08
CA GLY A 42 3.58 9.02 8.21
C GLY A 42 2.82 8.98 6.88
N PHE A 43 1.99 7.96 6.64
CA PHE A 43 1.21 7.80 5.41
C PHE A 43 -0.28 7.63 5.69
N MET A 44 -0.67 6.57 6.44
CA MET A 44 -2.08 6.22 6.60
C MET A 44 -2.33 5.30 7.80
N GLY A 45 -3.51 5.41 8.42
CA GLY A 45 -3.96 4.49 9.48
C GLY A 45 -4.30 3.08 8.99
N PRO A 46 -4.66 2.15 9.88
CA PRO A 46 -5.04 0.79 9.53
C PRO A 46 -6.35 0.74 8.71
N MET A 47 -6.31 0.14 7.52
CA MET A 47 -7.48 -0.02 6.65
C MET A 47 -7.28 -1.10 5.58
N THR A 48 -8.34 -1.42 4.85
CA THR A 48 -8.31 -2.35 3.72
C THR A 48 -8.43 -1.59 2.42
N MET A 49 -7.40 -1.63 1.57
CA MET A 49 -7.37 -0.90 0.32
C MET A 49 -6.60 -1.65 -0.78
N GLY A 50 -6.97 -1.39 -2.02
CA GLY A 50 -6.28 -1.88 -3.22
C GLY A 50 -5.11 -0.97 -3.59
N TYR A 51 -3.94 -1.55 -3.80
CA TYR A 51 -2.73 -0.85 -4.20
C TYR A 51 -2.18 -1.41 -5.52
N ASP A 52 -1.75 -0.51 -6.40
CA ASP A 52 -1.06 -0.87 -7.63
C ASP A 52 0.34 -1.42 -7.33
N LEU A 53 0.73 -2.47 -8.04
CA LEU A 53 2.06 -3.07 -7.91
C LEU A 53 3.01 -2.46 -8.92
N ALA A 54 4.24 -2.15 -8.50
CA ALA A 54 5.31 -1.72 -9.40
C ALA A 54 5.55 -2.74 -10.52
N SER A 55 5.46 -4.03 -10.20
CA SER A 55 5.69 -5.14 -11.12
C SER A 55 4.75 -6.31 -10.83
N LYS A 56 4.23 -6.96 -11.87
CA LYS A 56 3.38 -8.17 -11.76
C LYS A 56 4.05 -9.30 -10.98
N SER A 57 5.37 -9.40 -11.05
CA SER A 57 6.14 -10.42 -10.32
C SER A 57 6.01 -10.31 -8.79
N LEU A 58 5.70 -9.12 -8.26
CA LEU A 58 5.49 -8.91 -6.83
C LEU A 58 4.26 -9.68 -6.29
N ALA A 59 3.22 -9.84 -7.11
CA ALA A 59 2.02 -10.60 -6.75
C ALA A 59 2.12 -12.10 -7.04
N LYS A 60 3.03 -12.54 -7.92
CA LYS A 60 3.10 -13.96 -8.36
C LYS A 60 3.30 -14.92 -7.21
N SER A 61 4.06 -14.51 -6.20
CA SER A 61 4.32 -15.27 -5.01
C SER A 61 3.36 -14.92 -3.88
N LEU A 62 2.36 -14.06 -4.03
CA LEU A 62 1.42 -13.79 -2.94
C LEU A 62 0.16 -14.64 -3.09
N LYS A 63 -0.51 -14.90 -1.98
CA LYS A 63 -1.87 -15.44 -1.96
C LYS A 63 -2.72 -14.75 -0.90
N PRO A 64 -4.06 -14.70 -1.07
CA PRO A 64 -4.97 -14.31 -0.01
C PRO A 64 -4.66 -15.08 1.28
N GLY A 65 -4.59 -14.36 2.40
CA GLY A 65 -4.22 -14.91 3.69
C GLY A 65 -2.77 -14.65 4.12
N ASP A 66 -1.87 -14.35 3.19
CA ASP A 66 -0.45 -14.12 3.53
C ASP A 66 -0.26 -12.83 4.32
N SER A 67 0.47 -12.92 5.43
CA SER A 67 1.05 -11.75 6.08
C SER A 67 2.24 -11.25 5.26
N VAL A 68 2.28 -9.95 5.01
CA VAL A 68 3.27 -9.31 4.16
C VAL A 68 3.79 -8.03 4.79
N LYS A 69 5.07 -7.74 4.54
CA LYS A 69 5.66 -6.41 4.71
C LYS A 69 5.83 -5.80 3.32
N PHE A 70 5.43 -4.56 3.15
CA PHE A 70 5.47 -3.86 1.86
C PHE A 70 6.01 -2.44 1.99
N LYS A 71 6.51 -1.92 0.87
CA LYS A 71 6.95 -0.54 0.69
C LYS A 71 6.06 0.13 -0.35
N ILE A 72 5.50 1.27 -0.01
CA ILE A 72 4.61 2.06 -0.88
C ILE A 72 5.26 3.40 -1.20
N ASP A 73 5.30 3.75 -2.49
CA ASP A 73 5.60 5.10 -2.97
C ASP A 73 4.35 5.95 -2.73
N GLY A 74 4.41 6.88 -1.76
CA GLY A 74 3.28 7.69 -1.31
C GLY A 74 2.80 8.69 -2.35
N ALA A 75 3.68 9.15 -3.24
CA ALA A 75 3.34 10.04 -4.34
C ALA A 75 2.54 9.29 -5.42
N LYS A 76 2.90 8.03 -5.71
CA LYS A 76 2.24 7.20 -6.73
C LYS A 76 1.17 6.26 -6.18
N LYS A 77 1.02 6.16 -4.86
CA LYS A 77 0.20 5.16 -4.15
C LYS A 77 0.45 3.74 -4.65
N LYS A 78 1.72 3.43 -4.96
CA LYS A 78 2.15 2.21 -5.65
C LYS A 78 3.08 1.39 -4.77
N ILE A 79 2.81 0.11 -4.61
CA ILE A 79 3.70 -0.81 -3.89
C ILE A 79 4.93 -1.09 -4.76
N VAL A 80 6.09 -0.67 -4.29
CA VAL A 80 7.37 -0.83 -4.97
C VAL A 80 8.13 -2.08 -4.51
N ALA A 81 7.86 -2.57 -3.30
CA ALA A 81 8.39 -3.83 -2.81
C ALA A 81 7.39 -4.49 -1.87
N ILE A 82 7.35 -5.83 -1.88
CA ILE A 82 6.51 -6.62 -0.97
C ILE A 82 7.19 -7.95 -0.73
N SER A 83 7.10 -8.45 0.50
CA SER A 83 7.66 -9.73 0.90
C SER A 83 6.76 -10.36 1.94
N ARG A 84 6.55 -11.68 1.83
CA ARG A 84 5.82 -12.42 2.87
C ARG A 84 6.64 -12.39 4.16
N ILE A 85 5.95 -12.17 5.27
CA ILE A 85 6.50 -12.39 6.59
C ILE A 85 5.88 -13.67 7.13
N ALA A 86 6.71 -14.62 7.54
CA ALA A 86 6.21 -15.79 8.25
C ALA A 86 5.52 -15.31 9.53
N PRO A 87 4.39 -15.90 9.95
CA PRO A 87 3.86 -15.64 11.28
C PRO A 87 4.96 -16.03 12.28
N SER A 88 5.36 -15.08 13.13
CA SER A 88 6.19 -15.39 14.28
C SER A 88 5.45 -16.44 15.11
N LYS A 89 6.08 -17.61 15.26
CA LYS A 89 5.56 -18.76 15.99
C LYS A 89 5.33 -18.44 17.47
#